data_AF-A0A7X1Y3M7-F1
#
_entry.id   AF-A0A7X1Y3M7-F1
#
_cell.length_a   1.000
_cell.length_b   1.000
_cell.length_c   1.000
_cell.angle_alpha   90.00
_cell.angle_beta   90.00
_cell.angle_gamma   90.00
#
_symmetry.space_group_name_H-M   'P 1'
#
loop_
_entity.id
_entity.type
_entity.pdbx_description
1 polymer ?
#
loop_
_entity_poly.entity_id
_entity_poly.type
_entity_poly.pdbx_seq_one_letter_code
_entity_poly.pdbx_strand_id
1 'polypeptide(L)' 'MGQLVALANRWLPGAEPTAEVMGTAKWLEDEHWRRMEIAVANGIAYALNG' A
#
# COMPACT_ATOMS: atom_id res chain seq x y z
N MET A 1 -7.64 5.53 -15.28
CA MET A 1 -6.17 5.70 -15.42
C MET A 1 -5.56 6.65 -14.38
N GLY A 2 -6.17 7.81 -14.05
CA GLY A 2 -5.57 8.78 -13.12
C GLY A 2 -5.22 8.24 -11.72
N GLN A 3 -6.02 7.34 -11.15
CA GLN A 3 -5.74 6.74 -9.84
C GLN A 3 -4.45 5.90 -9.83
N LEU A 4 -4.19 5.11 -10.88
CA LEU A 4 -3.00 4.27 -10.96
C LEU A 4 -1.71 5.09 -11.14
N VAL A 5 -1.79 6.20 -11.87
CA VAL A 5 -0.67 7.14 -12.00
C VAL A 5 -0.36 7.82 -10.66
N ALA A 6 -1.39 8.17 -9.88
CA ALA A 6 -1.19 8.71 -8.54
C ALA A 6 -0.51 7.69 -7.61
N LEU A 7 -0.90 6.41 -7.70
CA LEU A 7 -0.22 5.33 -6.96
C LEU A 7 1.23 5.16 -7.42
N ALA A 8 1.51 5.21 -8.72
CA ALA A 8 2.87 5.14 -9.25
C ALA A 8 3.74 6.27 -8.68
N ASN A 9 3.24 7.50 -8.66
CA ASN A 9 3.98 8.63 -8.07
C ASN A 9 4.23 8.48 -6.56
N ARG A 10 3.29 7.87 -5.82
CA ARG A 10 3.43 7.61 -4.38
C ARG A 10 4.48 6.53 -4.08
N TRP A 11 4.38 5.40 -4.78
CA TRP A 11 5.12 4.18 -4.45
C TRP A 11 6.44 4.02 -5.21
N LEU A 12 6.50 4.55 -6.42
CA LEU A 12 7.65 4.44 -7.34
C LEU A 12 7.99 5.84 -7.89
N PRO A 13 8.36 6.80 -7.02
CA PRO A 13 8.58 8.19 -7.44
C PRO A 13 9.68 8.28 -8.50
N GLY A 14 9.39 9.02 -9.58
CA GLY A 14 10.32 9.21 -10.70
C GLY A 14 10.32 8.08 -11.74
N ALA A 15 9.60 6.98 -11.51
CA ALA A 15 9.38 5.97 -12.53
C ALA A 15 8.35 6.43 -13.57
N GLU A 16 8.58 6.11 -14.85
CA GLU A 16 7.58 6.35 -15.90
C GLU A 16 6.34 5.47 -15.65
N PRO A 17 5.10 5.98 -15.76
CA PRO A 17 3.89 5.25 -15.41
C PRO A 17 3.49 4.25 -16.51
N THR A 18 4.35 3.25 -16.72
CA THR A 18 4.07 2.09 -17.56
C THR A 18 3.04 1.18 -16.89
N ALA A 19 2.46 0.24 -17.65
CA ALA A 19 1.49 -0.72 -17.11
C ALA A 19 2.09 -1.57 -15.96
N GLU A 20 3.36 -1.94 -16.08
CA GLU A 20 4.08 -2.69 -15.05
C GLU A 20 4.28 -1.85 -13.79
N VAL A 21 4.78 -0.61 -13.92
CA VAL A 21 4.97 0.32 -12.79
C VAL A 21 3.64 0.59 -12.06
N MET A 22 2.57 0.83 -12.81
CA MET A 22 1.24 1.03 -12.24
C MET A 22 0.70 -0.25 -11.55
N GLY A 23 0.98 -1.42 -12.11
CA GLY A 23 0.64 -2.71 -11.51
C GLY A 23 1.39 -2.95 -10.19
N THR A 24 2.70 -2.73 -10.18
CA THR A 24 3.52 -2.81 -8.97
C THR A 24 3.07 -1.83 -7.91
N ALA A 25 2.78 -0.57 -8.29
CA ALA A 25 2.28 0.44 -7.36
C ALA A 25 0.92 0.06 -6.76
N LYS A 26 0.02 -0.55 -7.55
CA LYS A 26 -1.25 -1.07 -7.04
C LYS A 26 -1.04 -2.19 -6.03
N TRP A 27 -0.15 -3.13 -6.32
CA TRP A 27 0.19 -4.21 -5.40
C TRP A 27 0.78 -3.70 -4.08
N LEU A 28 1.66 -2.70 -4.14
CA LEU A 28 2.23 -2.06 -2.95
C LEU A 28 1.16 -1.36 -2.09
N GLU A 29 0.21 -0.67 -2.71
CA GLU A 29 -0.92 -0.06 -2.00
C GLU A 29 -1.75 -1.12 -1.26
N ASP A 30 -2.08 -2.22 -1.93
CA ASP A 30 -2.88 -3.31 -1.32
C ASP A 30 -2.15 -3.96 -0.15
N GLU A 31 -0.85 -4.23 -0.31
CA GLU A 31 -0.03 -4.83 0.72
C GLU A 31 0.17 -3.90 1.93
N HIS A 32 0.27 -2.59 1.69
CA HIS A 32 0.33 -1.58 2.76
C HIS A 32 -0.93 -1.64 3.64
N TRP A 33 -2.12 -1.62 3.04
CA TRP A 33 -3.37 -1.67 3.80
C TRP A 33 -3.57 -3.00 4.50
N ARG A 34 -3.22 -4.12 3.87
CA ARG A 34 -3.24 -5.45 4.50
C ARG A 34 -2.35 -5.51 5.75
N ARG A 35 -1.14 -4.95 5.68
CA ARG A 35 -0.24 -4.89 6.85
C ARG A 35 -0.76 -3.95 7.92
N MET A 36 -1.39 -2.85 7.54
CA MET A 36 -1.99 -1.91 8.49
C MET A 36 -3.13 -2.56 9.26
N GLU A 37 -3.99 -3.33 8.59
CA GLU A 37 -5.05 -4.10 9.24
C GLU A 37 -4.49 -5.06 10.30
N ILE A 38 -3.44 -5.82 9.95
CA ILE A 38 -2.75 -6.72 10.89
C ILE A 38 -2.16 -5.94 12.07
N ALA A 39 -1.49 -4.82 11.81
CA ALA A 39 -0.88 -4.00 12.85
C ALA A 39 -1.92 -3.43 13.82
N VAL A 40 -3.07 -2.99 13.31
CA VAL A 40 -4.19 -2.50 14.13
C VAL A 40 -4.76 -3.63 14.97
N ALA A 41 -5.04 -4.80 14.39
CA ALA A 41 -5.56 -5.95 15.11
C ALA A 41 -4.61 -6.40 16.23
N ASN A 42 -3.31 -6.49 15.94
CA ASN A 42 -2.29 -6.82 16.94
C ASN A 42 -2.17 -5.76 18.03
N GLY A 43 -2.25 -4.47 17.68
CA GLY A 43 -2.23 -3.37 18.64
C GLY A 43 -3.43 -3.39 19.58
N ILE A 44 -4.63 -3.68 19.07
CA ILE A 44 -5.84 -3.86 19.89
C ILE A 44 -5.67 -5.07 20.80
N ALA A 45 -5.23 -6.21 20.27
CA ALA A 45 -5.01 -7.42 21.07
C ALA A 45 -4.00 -7.21 22.19
N TYR A 46 -2.90 -6.51 21.91
CA TYR A 46 -1.89 -6.13 22.90
C TYR A 46 -2.48 -5.20 23.97
N ALA A 47 -3.19 -4.14 23.56
CA ALA A 47 -3.79 -3.19 24.51
C ALA A 47 -4.82 -3.83 25.45
N LEU A 48 -5.52 -4.88 25.00
CA LEU A 48 -6.53 -5.58 25.79
C LEU A 48 -5.99 -6.76 26.60
N ASN A 49 -4.91 -7.41 26.17
CA ASN A 49 -4.41 -8.65 26.78
C ASN A 49 -3.01 -8.55 27.43
N GLY A 50 -2.26 -7.46 27.19
CA GLY A 50 -0.93 -7.23 27.76
C GLY A 50 0.23 -7.69 26.88
#